data_AF-A0A852CMP3-F1
#
_entry.id   AF-A0A852CMP3-F1
#
_cell.length_a   1.000
_cell.length_b   1.000
_cell.length_c   1.000
_cell.angle_alpha   90.00
_cell.angle_beta   90.00
_cell.angle_gamma   90.00
#
_symmetry.space_group_name_H-M   'P 1'
#
loop_
_entity.id
_entity.type
_entity.pdbx_description
1 polymer ?
#
loop_
_entity_poly.entity_id
_entity_poly.type
_entity_poly.pdbx_seq_one_letter_code
_entity_poly.pdbx_strand_id
1 'polypeptide(L)'
;FSEFLESVAAIYQGLLAGKNPNTVIVPTSSSGQHRQCQPPNDSNPLDGVEASLFYQCLESLCDRSKYSCPPSALVKEMLSSVQRLTFYGFLMALAKDQGINRALGALPDKGDLFLDPTMDQELEKLVSQVSRLSVSSPIGSSGDTANLPVRNSPRMNSPWKPLHHRRKMDAESEGSNEETDSSEN
;
A
#
# COMPACT_ATOMS: atom_id res chain seq x y z
N PHE A 1 -11.83 11.52 1.18
CA PHE A 1 -10.41 11.43 1.59
C PHE A 1 -9.50 12.38 0.81
N SER A 2 -9.72 12.66 -0.49
CA SER A 2 -8.91 13.64 -1.26
C SER A 2 -8.83 15.02 -0.60
N GLU A 3 -9.97 15.59 -0.20
CA GLU A 3 -10.03 16.92 0.42
C GLU A 3 -9.24 17.00 1.75
N PHE A 4 -9.20 15.90 2.50
CA PHE A 4 -8.34 15.77 3.67
C PHE A 4 -6.86 15.85 3.25
N LEU A 5 -6.44 15.06 2.26
CA LEU A 5 -5.05 15.05 1.78
C LEU A 5 -4.62 16.40 1.18
N GLU A 6 -5.51 17.10 0.48
CA GLU A 6 -5.27 18.46 -0.03
C GLU A 6 -5.04 19.44 1.12
N SER A 7 -5.86 19.37 2.18
CA SER A 7 -5.70 20.20 3.37
C SER A 7 -4.39 19.90 4.11
N VAL A 8 -4.05 18.62 4.27
CA VAL A 8 -2.77 18.16 4.84
C VAL A 8 -1.58 18.65 4.01
N ALA A 9 -1.67 18.57 2.68
CA ALA A 9 -0.62 19.06 1.79
C ALA A 9 -0.40 20.57 1.96
N ALA A 10 -1.48 21.35 2.06
CA ALA A 10 -1.40 22.79 2.32
C ALA A 10 -0.72 23.10 3.68
N ILE A 11 -1.02 22.32 4.73
CA ILE A 11 -0.36 22.43 6.04
C ILE A 11 1.14 22.14 5.91
N TYR A 12 1.51 21.03 5.27
CA TYR A 12 2.90 20.62 5.07
C TYR A 12 3.71 21.69 4.32
N GLN A 13 3.16 22.22 3.22
CA GLN A 13 3.79 23.30 2.46
C GLN A 13 3.90 24.60 3.27
N GLY A 14 2.88 24.91 4.08
CA GLY A 14 2.93 26.06 4.98
C GLY A 14 4.08 25.97 5.98
N LEU A 15 4.28 24.80 6.59
CA LEU A 15 5.36 24.55 7.53
C LEU A 15 6.74 24.61 6.87
N LEU A 16 6.89 24.06 5.65
CA LEU A 16 8.12 24.23 4.87
C LEU A 16 8.42 25.69 4.54
N ALA A 17 7.38 26.50 4.29
CA ALA A 17 7.50 27.93 4.10
C ALA A 17 7.72 28.72 5.41
N GLY A 18 7.91 28.05 6.55
CA GLY A 18 8.18 28.67 7.85
C GLY A 18 6.93 29.17 8.60
N LYS A 19 5.71 28.82 8.16
CA LYS A 19 4.48 29.15 8.90
C LYS A 19 4.38 28.26 10.14
N ASN A 20 4.83 28.76 11.29
CA ASN A 20 4.66 28.08 12.57
C ASN A 20 3.35 28.54 13.23
N PRO A 21 2.51 27.61 13.75
CA PRO A 21 1.28 27.97 14.48
C PRO A 21 1.55 28.84 15.73
N ASN A 22 2.78 28.82 16.25
CA ASN A 22 3.20 29.59 17.42
C ASN A 22 3.85 30.95 17.07
N THR A 23 3.88 31.35 15.80
CA THR A 23 4.43 32.67 15.41
C THR A 23 3.49 33.80 15.81
N VAL A 24 3.92 34.63 16.76
CA VAL A 24 3.22 35.87 17.15
C VAL A 24 3.62 36.99 16.20
N ILE A 25 2.66 37.56 15.47
CA ILE A 25 2.89 38.75 14.65
C ILE A 25 2.63 39.99 15.51
N VAL A 26 3.69 40.71 15.84
CA VAL A 26 3.60 42.02 16.50
C VAL A 26 3.43 43.14 15.46
N PRO A 27 2.58 44.15 15.69
CA PRO A 27 2.48 45.30 14.81
C PRO A 27 3.78 46.12 14.88
N THR A 28 4.69 45.94 13.94
CA THR A 28 5.86 46.80 13.79
C THR A 28 5.50 47.95 12.86
N SER A 29 5.66 49.19 13.33
CA SER A 29 5.48 50.39 12.51
C SER A 29 6.44 50.33 11.32
N SER A 30 5.86 50.24 10.13
CA SER A 30 6.56 50.10 8.84
C SER A 30 7.56 51.23 8.61
N SER A 31 8.85 50.90 8.64
CA SER A 31 9.88 51.63 7.89
C SER A 31 10.79 50.61 7.22
N GLY A 32 10.40 50.21 6.01
CA GLY A 32 11.32 49.68 5.01
C GLY A 32 11.64 48.19 5.11
N GLN A 33 11.41 47.51 3.99
CA GLN A 33 11.80 46.13 3.68
C GLN A 33 10.97 45.06 4.39
N HIS A 34 9.82 44.76 3.77
CA HIS A 34 9.19 43.44 3.84
C HIS A 34 10.20 42.42 3.30
N ARG A 35 11.15 42.01 4.15
CA ARG A 35 11.97 40.84 3.91
C ARG A 35 10.95 39.70 3.82
N GLN A 36 10.66 39.28 2.59
CA GLN A 36 10.24 37.91 2.31
C GLN A 36 11.00 37.05 3.31
N CYS A 37 10.29 36.49 4.29
CA CYS A 37 10.89 35.71 5.35
C CYS A 37 11.70 34.65 4.62
N GLN A 38 13.02 34.81 4.57
CA GLN A 38 13.85 33.88 3.82
C GLN A 38 13.58 32.52 4.45
N PRO A 39 13.35 31.47 3.64
CA PRO A 39 13.31 30.13 4.20
C PRO A 39 14.58 29.98 5.04
N PRO A 40 14.51 29.41 6.25
CA PRO A 40 15.72 29.11 6.99
C PRO A 40 16.61 28.25 6.07
N ASN A 41 17.59 28.93 5.47
CA ASN A 41 18.64 28.32 4.66
C ASN A 41 19.46 27.51 5.64
N ASP A 42 19.10 26.25 5.82
CA ASP A 42 19.91 25.15 6.38
C ASP A 42 19.10 23.85 6.55
N SER A 43 17.80 23.82 6.27
CA SER A 43 17.07 22.54 6.23
C SER A 43 17.25 21.88 4.87
N ASN A 44 18.07 20.83 4.83
CA ASN A 44 18.18 19.93 3.69
C ASN A 44 16.74 19.51 3.27
N PRO A 45 16.33 19.60 1.99
CA PRO A 45 14.94 19.28 1.58
C PRO A 45 14.51 17.84 1.90
N LEU A 46 15.48 16.96 2.16
CA LEU A 46 15.27 15.58 2.65
C LEU A 46 14.78 15.51 4.10
N ASP A 47 14.97 16.58 4.86
CA ASP A 47 14.85 16.56 6.32
C ASP A 47 13.38 16.78 6.77
N GLY A 48 12.49 17.22 5.86
CA GLY A 48 11.05 17.27 6.09
C GLY A 48 10.62 18.30 7.15
N VAL A 49 9.43 18.13 7.73
CA VAL A 49 8.89 18.99 8.80
C VAL A 49 8.90 18.27 10.14
N GLU A 50 9.00 19.01 11.24
CA GLU A 50 8.86 18.46 12.60
C GLU A 50 7.47 17.85 12.79
N ALA A 51 7.43 16.59 13.24
CA ALA A 51 6.18 15.84 13.36
C ALA A 51 5.23 16.42 14.39
N SER A 52 5.77 16.96 15.48
CA SER A 52 5.01 17.58 16.56
C SER A 52 4.25 18.83 16.08
N LEU A 53 4.94 19.72 15.36
CA LEU A 53 4.34 20.92 14.76
C LEU A 53 3.33 20.56 13.67
N PHE A 54 3.65 19.54 12.86
CA PHE A 54 2.74 19.04 11.84
C PHE A 54 1.45 18.48 12.43
N TYR A 55 1.55 17.64 13.47
CA TYR A 55 0.39 17.11 14.17
C TYR A 55 -0.45 18.20 14.84
N GLN A 56 0.18 19.20 15.46
CA GLN A 56 -0.54 20.32 16.08
C GLN A 56 -1.46 21.04 15.08
N CYS A 57 -1.00 21.25 13.84
CA CYS A 57 -1.81 21.83 12.78
C CYS A 57 -2.90 20.87 12.27
N LEU A 58 -2.59 19.58 12.23
CA LEU A 58 -3.44 18.53 11.66
C LEU A 58 -4.54 18.05 12.62
N GLU A 59 -4.35 18.14 13.93
CA GLU A 59 -5.28 17.67 14.97
C GLU A 59 -6.70 18.20 14.74
N SER A 60 -6.83 19.51 14.54
CA SER A 60 -8.12 20.16 14.26
C SER A 60 -8.77 19.75 12.93
N LEU A 61 -7.99 19.24 11.97
CA LEU A 61 -8.49 18.75 10.68
C LEU A 61 -9.14 17.37 10.83
N CYS A 62 -8.56 16.51 11.68
CA CYS A 62 -9.09 15.17 11.97
C CYS A 62 -10.46 15.22 12.65
N ASP A 63 -10.75 16.27 13.43
CA ASP A 63 -12.03 16.41 14.14
C ASP A 63 -13.17 16.93 13.25
N ARG A 64 -12.89 17.34 12.00
CA ARG A 64 -13.90 17.90 11.09
C ARG A 64 -14.72 16.78 10.46
N SER A 65 -15.99 16.68 10.85
CA SER A 65 -16.95 15.67 10.35
C SER A 65 -17.31 15.79 8.87
N LYS A 66 -16.86 16.84 8.17
CA LYS A 66 -17.15 17.03 6.74
C LYS A 66 -16.39 16.08 5.82
N TYR A 67 -15.30 15.48 6.31
CA TYR A 67 -14.41 14.68 5.50
C TYR A 67 -14.25 13.29 6.12
N SER A 68 -14.06 12.26 5.28
CA SER A 68 -13.48 11.01 5.77
C SER A 68 -12.05 11.30 6.23
N CYS A 69 -11.85 11.37 7.54
CA CYS A 69 -10.58 11.64 8.18
C CYS A 69 -10.12 10.43 8.99
N PRO A 70 -8.81 10.17 9.08
CA PRO A 70 -8.28 9.19 10.03
C PRO A 70 -8.55 9.66 11.47
N PRO A 71 -8.81 8.75 12.43
CA PRO A 71 -8.99 9.12 13.83
C PRO A 71 -7.76 9.85 14.40
N SER A 72 -7.97 11.03 15.01
CA SER A 72 -6.87 11.89 15.50
C SER A 72 -5.92 11.15 16.47
N ALA A 73 -6.45 10.32 17.36
CA ALA A 73 -5.66 9.54 18.31
C ALA A 73 -4.66 8.59 17.62
N LEU A 74 -5.06 7.94 16.54
CA LEU A 74 -4.20 7.03 15.79
C LEU A 74 -3.14 7.79 15.00
N VAL A 75 -3.49 8.95 14.44
CA VAL A 75 -2.50 9.81 13.77
C VAL A 75 -1.46 10.31 14.76
N LYS A 76 -1.87 10.66 15.99
CA LYS A 76 -0.95 11.06 17.06
C LYS A 76 0.03 9.95 17.41
N GLU A 77 -0.48 8.73 17.60
CA GLU A 77 0.32 7.55 17.90
C GLU A 77 1.32 7.26 16.78
N MET A 78 0.85 7.24 15.53
CA MET A 78 1.67 7.04 14.33
C MET A 78 2.83 8.03 14.24
N LEU A 79 2.60 9.30 14.62
CA LEU A 79 3.60 10.36 14.57
C LEU A 79 4.47 10.46 15.84
N SER A 80 4.10 9.81 16.94
CA SER A 80 4.74 9.99 18.25
C SER A 80 6.23 9.58 18.31
N SER A 81 6.63 8.62 17.47
CA SER A 81 8.02 8.14 17.38
C SER A 81 8.83 8.84 16.28
N VAL A 82 8.20 9.71 15.51
CA VAL A 82 8.80 10.38 14.36
C VAL A 82 9.21 11.78 14.79
N GLN A 83 10.49 12.12 14.65
CA GLN A 83 10.94 13.49 14.89
C GLN A 83 10.58 14.38 13.70
N ARG A 84 10.91 13.91 12.49
CA ARG A 84 10.68 14.61 11.24
C ARG A 84 10.12 13.69 10.17
N LEU A 85 9.27 14.24 9.31
CA LEU A 85 8.68 13.51 8.20
C LEU A 85 8.63 14.33 6.93
N THR A 86 8.75 13.63 5.81
CA THR A 86 8.37 14.17 4.50
C THR A 86 6.89 13.91 4.25
N PHE A 87 6.29 14.65 3.32
CA PHE A 87 4.90 14.41 2.92
C PHE A 87 4.70 12.99 2.39
N TYR A 88 5.65 12.47 1.61
CA TYR A 88 5.61 11.07 1.17
C TYR A 88 5.71 10.10 2.35
N GLY A 89 6.59 10.36 3.33
CA GLY A 89 6.71 9.56 4.54
C GLY A 89 5.40 9.50 5.34
N PHE A 90 4.71 10.64 5.44
CA PHE A 90 3.37 10.71 6.04
C PHE A 90 2.34 9.84 5.31
N LEU A 91 2.24 9.99 3.99
CA LEU A 91 1.29 9.22 3.18
C LEU A 91 1.57 7.72 3.30
N MET A 92 2.85 7.33 3.29
CA MET A 92 3.25 5.94 3.46
C MET A 92 2.90 5.40 4.84
N ALA A 93 3.09 6.19 5.90
CA ALA A 93 2.71 5.81 7.26
C ALA A 93 1.19 5.64 7.36
N LEU A 94 0.40 6.59 6.84
CA LEU A 94 -1.06 6.51 6.79
C LEU A 94 -1.54 5.24 6.07
N ALA A 95 -0.98 4.95 4.89
CA ALA A 95 -1.40 3.82 4.07
C ALA A 95 -1.08 2.46 4.72
N LYS A 96 -0.04 2.41 5.57
CA LYS A 96 0.42 1.18 6.23
C LYS A 96 -0.18 0.97 7.62
N ASP A 97 -0.76 2.00 8.22
CA ASP A 97 -1.32 1.93 9.56
C ASP A 97 -2.62 1.12 9.58
N GLN A 98 -2.60 -0.02 10.28
CA GLN A 98 -3.75 -0.92 10.31
C GLN A 98 -4.92 -0.36 11.11
N GLY A 99 -4.66 0.39 12.19
CA GLY A 99 -5.71 1.00 12.99
C GLY A 99 -6.50 2.02 12.16
N ILE A 100 -5.78 2.85 11.40
CA ILE A 100 -6.37 3.85 10.50
C ILE A 100 -7.11 3.15 9.36
N ASN A 101 -6.50 2.17 8.70
CA ASN A 101 -7.16 1.43 7.61
C ASN A 101 -8.45 0.74 8.06
N ARG A 102 -8.45 0.16 9.26
CA ARG A 102 -9.63 -0.46 9.89
C ARG A 102 -10.70 0.57 10.23
N ALA A 103 -10.31 1.72 10.79
CA ALA A 103 -11.24 2.80 11.13
C ALA A 103 -11.89 3.43 9.88
N LEU A 104 -11.14 3.51 8.77
CA LEU A 104 -11.63 4.02 7.50
C LEU A 104 -12.42 2.97 6.70
N GLY A 105 -12.27 1.68 7.03
CA GLY A 105 -12.92 0.56 6.34
C GLY A 105 -12.46 0.39 4.88
N ALA A 106 -11.27 0.91 4.54
CA ALA A 106 -10.81 0.98 3.15
C ALA A 106 -10.09 -0.28 2.68
N LEU A 107 -9.51 -1.06 3.59
CA LEU A 107 -8.71 -2.25 3.29
C LEU A 107 -9.04 -3.39 4.28
N PRO A 108 -9.07 -4.65 3.83
CA PRO A 108 -9.20 -5.81 4.72
C PRO A 108 -7.95 -5.98 5.58
N ASP A 109 -8.08 -6.66 6.72
CA ASP A 109 -6.93 -6.95 7.57
C ASP A 109 -5.92 -7.84 6.84
N LYS A 110 -4.62 -7.63 7.09
CA LYS A 110 -3.56 -8.40 6.43
C LYS A 110 -3.72 -9.91 6.64
N GLY A 111 -4.22 -10.32 7.81
CA GLY A 111 -4.51 -11.73 8.11
C GLY A 111 -5.60 -12.30 7.22
N ASP A 112 -6.63 -11.51 6.95
CA ASP A 112 -7.79 -11.92 6.14
C ASP A 112 -7.43 -12.08 4.66
N LEU A 113 -6.42 -11.35 4.18
CA LEU A 113 -5.96 -11.45 2.79
C LEU A 113 -5.40 -12.84 2.44
N PHE A 114 -4.88 -13.56 3.43
CA PHE A 114 -4.34 -14.91 3.24
C PHE A 114 -5.34 -16.02 3.48
N LEU A 115 -6.56 -15.69 3.93
CA LEU A 115 -7.60 -16.69 4.14
C LEU A 115 -8.25 -17.05 2.80
N ASP A 116 -7.97 -18.25 2.31
CA ASP A 116 -8.71 -18.85 1.20
C ASP A 116 -9.31 -20.18 1.67
N PRO A 117 -10.53 -20.14 2.26
CA PRO A 117 -11.20 -21.34 2.75
C PRO A 117 -11.40 -22.41 1.67
N THR A 118 -11.45 -22.01 0.39
CA THR A 118 -11.65 -22.94 -0.73
C THR A 118 -10.36 -23.71 -0.98
N MET A 119 -9.25 -23.00 -1.16
CA MET A 119 -7.93 -23.61 -1.35
C MET A 119 -7.51 -24.44 -0.14
N ASP A 120 -7.75 -23.94 1.08
CA ASP A 120 -7.44 -24.66 2.32
C ASP A 120 -8.19 -26.00 2.38
N GLN A 121 -9.48 -26.02 2.02
CA GLN A 121 -10.27 -27.25 1.99
C GLN A 121 -9.81 -28.22 0.89
N GLU A 122 -9.38 -27.72 -0.26
CA GLU A 122 -8.80 -28.56 -1.32
C GLU A 122 -7.47 -29.19 -0.90
N LEU A 123 -6.63 -28.42 -0.18
CA LEU A 123 -5.38 -28.91 0.38
C LEU A 123 -5.62 -30.02 1.41
N GLU A 124 -6.58 -29.83 2.32
CA GLU A 124 -6.97 -30.86 3.31
C GLU A 124 -7.44 -32.15 2.62
N LYS A 125 -8.26 -32.04 1.56
CA LYS A 125 -8.71 -33.19 0.77
C LYS A 125 -7.52 -33.92 0.15
N LEU A 126 -6.58 -33.19 -0.44
CA LEU A 126 -5.38 -33.77 -1.04
C LEU A 126 -4.51 -34.47 -0.01
N VAL A 127 -4.24 -33.85 1.14
CA VAL A 127 -3.49 -34.44 2.26
C VAL A 127 -4.16 -35.74 2.70
N SER A 128 -5.48 -35.75 2.88
CA SER A 128 -6.23 -36.96 3.25
C SER A 128 -6.13 -38.08 2.21
N GLN A 129 -6.05 -37.73 0.93
CA GLN A 129 -5.89 -38.71 -0.15
C GLN A 129 -4.48 -39.29 -0.16
N VAL A 130 -3.45 -38.46 0.00
CA VAL A 130 -2.05 -38.90 0.05
C VAL A 130 -1.80 -39.78 1.27
N SER A 131 -2.28 -39.39 2.45
CA SER A 131 -2.15 -40.21 3.67
C SER A 131 -2.80 -41.59 3.51
N ARG A 132 -3.95 -41.69 2.83
CA ARG A 132 -4.59 -42.98 2.54
C ARG A 132 -3.77 -43.85 1.58
N LEU A 133 -3.03 -43.26 0.66
CA LEU A 133 -2.13 -43.97 -0.25
C LEU A 133 -0.82 -44.42 0.43
N SER A 134 -0.38 -43.70 1.47
CA SER A 134 0.84 -44.06 2.24
C SER A 134 0.61 -45.20 3.24
N VAL A 135 -0.63 -45.41 3.69
CA VAL A 135 -0.99 -46.48 4.64
C VAL A 135 -1.29 -47.82 3.95
N SER A 136 -1.43 -47.84 2.62
CA SER A 136 -1.47 -49.09 1.84
C SER A 136 -0.05 -49.64 1.59
N SER A 137 0.63 -50.06 2.64
CA SER A 137 1.63 -51.12 2.58
C SER A 137 1.19 -52.21 3.55
N PRO A 138 0.50 -53.27 3.09
CA PRO A 138 0.38 -54.46 3.88
C PRO A 138 1.75 -55.15 3.87
N ILE A 139 2.43 -55.15 5.03
CA ILE A 139 3.38 -56.21 5.35
C ILE A 139 2.56 -57.49 5.41
N GLY A 140 2.66 -58.32 4.37
CA GLY A 140 1.96 -59.59 4.24
C GLY A 140 2.78 -60.53 3.37
N SER A 141 3.70 -61.25 4.00
CA SER A 141 4.41 -62.40 3.46
C SER A 141 3.42 -63.46 2.96
N SER A 142 3.49 -63.85 1.69
CA SER A 142 3.53 -65.23 1.19
C SER A 142 3.23 -65.29 -0.31
N GLY A 143 4.03 -66.09 -1.02
CA GLY A 143 4.17 -66.09 -2.47
C GLY A 143 2.92 -66.48 -3.26
N ASP A 144 2.89 -66.04 -4.52
CA ASP A 144 3.01 -66.99 -5.63
C ASP A 144 3.40 -66.25 -6.92
N THR A 145 4.25 -66.89 -7.71
CA THR A 145 4.71 -66.40 -9.01
C THR A 145 3.70 -66.67 -10.11
N ALA A 146 3.69 -65.81 -11.12
CA ALA A 146 3.00 -65.92 -12.41
C ALA A 146 1.54 -65.45 -12.44
N ASN A 147 1.35 -64.18 -12.81
CA ASN A 147 0.46 -63.73 -13.89
C ASN A 147 0.54 -62.20 -13.98
N LEU A 148 1.19 -61.68 -15.02
CA LEU A 148 1.24 -60.25 -15.33
C LEU A 148 0.08 -59.90 -16.28
N PRO A 149 -0.95 -59.16 -15.83
CA PRO A 149 -1.71 -58.30 -16.73
C PRO A 149 -1.07 -56.91 -16.75
N VAL A 150 -0.83 -56.45 -17.97
CA VAL A 150 -0.42 -55.11 -18.41
C VAL A 150 -0.75 -54.00 -17.40
N ARG A 151 0.31 -53.36 -16.88
CA ARG A 151 0.25 -52.09 -16.15
C ARG A 151 -0.23 -50.99 -17.11
N ASN A 152 -1.54 -50.82 -17.22
CA ASN A 152 -2.09 -49.55 -17.69
C ASN A 152 -1.93 -48.55 -16.55
N SER A 153 -0.85 -47.76 -16.63
CA SER A 153 -0.70 -46.55 -15.83
C SER A 153 -1.96 -45.70 -16.03
N PRO A 154 -2.71 -45.31 -14.98
CA PRO A 154 -3.72 -44.30 -15.15
C PRO A 154 -2.95 -43.03 -15.53
N ARG A 155 -3.10 -42.60 -16.79
CA ARG A 155 -2.68 -41.27 -17.20
C ARG A 155 -3.38 -40.30 -16.25
N MET A 156 -2.62 -39.76 -15.30
CA MET A 156 -3.00 -38.57 -14.57
C MET A 156 -3.12 -37.46 -15.61
N ASN A 157 -4.31 -37.35 -16.20
CA ASN A 157 -4.69 -36.13 -16.89
C ASN A 157 -4.88 -35.10 -15.79
N SER A 158 -3.84 -34.30 -15.58
CA SER A 158 -3.94 -33.13 -14.75
C SER A 158 -4.99 -32.19 -15.38
N PRO A 159 -5.95 -31.65 -14.61
CA PRO A 159 -6.95 -30.73 -15.13
C PRO A 159 -6.41 -29.29 -15.19
N TRP A 160 -5.08 -29.11 -15.27
CA TRP A 160 -4.47 -27.81 -15.43
C TRP A 160 -4.86 -27.26 -16.80
N LYS A 161 -5.97 -26.51 -16.84
CA LYS A 161 -6.23 -25.58 -17.91
C LYS A 161 -5.11 -24.54 -17.86
N PRO A 162 -4.35 -24.32 -18.95
CA PRO A 162 -3.41 -23.23 -19.01
C PRO A 162 -4.16 -21.91 -18.81
N LEU A 163 -3.80 -21.14 -17.78
CA LEU A 163 -4.24 -19.75 -17.59
C LEU A 163 -3.49 -18.81 -18.55
N HIS A 164 -3.50 -19.14 -19.84
CA HIS A 164 -3.07 -18.23 -20.89
C HIS A 164 -4.12 -18.26 -21.99
N HIS A 165 -5.12 -17.39 -21.85
CA HIS A 165 -5.70 -16.78 -23.02
C HIS A 165 -4.61 -15.97 -23.70
N ARG A 166 -3.88 -16.62 -24.62
CA ARG A 166 -3.24 -15.97 -25.75
C ARG A 166 -4.38 -15.30 -26.52
N ARG A 167 -4.69 -14.05 -26.16
CA ARG A 167 -5.52 -13.18 -26.99
C ARG A 167 -4.85 -13.20 -28.36
N LYS A 168 -5.58 -13.69 -29.36
CA LYS A 168 -5.16 -13.59 -30.74
C LYS A 168 -4.86 -12.12 -31.00
N MET A 169 -3.66 -11.89 -31.51
CA MET A 169 -3.21 -10.61 -31.99
C MET A 169 -3.89 -10.41 -33.34
N ASP A 170 -5.04 -9.74 -33.31
CA ASP A 170 -5.59 -9.01 -34.44
C ASP A 170 -5.08 -7.58 -34.24
N ALA A 171 -4.00 -7.22 -34.94
CA ALA A 171 -4.04 -6.50 -36.20
C ALA A 171 -4.20 -4.99 -35.97
N GLU A 172 -3.20 -4.24 -36.46
CA GLU A 172 -3.25 -2.81 -36.82
C GLU A 172 -3.03 -1.80 -35.68
N SER A 173 -1.77 -1.63 -35.28
CA SER A 173 -1.28 -0.37 -34.72
C SER A 173 -0.85 0.52 -35.88
N GLU A 174 -1.75 1.38 -36.37
CA GLU A 174 -1.35 2.48 -37.25
C GLU A 174 -0.38 3.39 -36.48
N GLY A 175 0.80 3.60 -37.07
CA GLY A 175 1.83 4.44 -36.51
C GLY A 175 1.37 5.90 -36.46
N SER A 176 1.40 6.48 -35.26
CA SER A 176 1.33 7.93 -35.12
C SER A 176 2.74 8.48 -35.34
N ASN A 177 2.90 9.18 -36.46
CA ASN A 177 4.07 9.99 -36.77
C ASN A 177 3.89 11.38 -36.13
N GLU A 178 4.49 11.60 -34.97
CA GLU A 178 4.73 12.94 -34.45
C GLU A 178 6.02 13.50 -35.07
N GLU A 179 5.87 14.31 -36.12
CA GLU A 179 6.89 15.28 -36.49
C GLU A 179 6.49 16.64 -35.90
N THR A 180 7.12 17.01 -34.79
CA THR A 180 7.23 18.42 -34.39
C THR A 180 8.70 18.72 -34.14
N ASP A 181 9.37 19.07 -35.23
CA ASP A 181 10.66 19.76 -35.20
C ASP A 181 10.43 21.25 -34.87
N SER A 182 11.38 21.79 -34.13
CA SER A 182 11.35 23.13 -33.56
C SER A 182 11.65 24.19 -34.60
N SER A 183 11.16 25.41 -34.41
CA SER A 183 11.82 26.59 -34.94
C SER A 183 11.70 27.75 -33.97
N GLU A 184 12.85 28.10 -33.44
CA GLU A 184 13.21 29.31 -32.72
C GLU A 184 12.95 30.56 -33.57
N ASN A 185 12.32 31.59 -32.99
CA ASN A 185 12.62 33.01 -33.24
C ASN A 185 11.99 33.92 -32.18
#